data_AF-A0A955S1L1-F1
#
_entry.id   AF-A0A955S1L1-F1
#
_cell.length_a   1.000
_cell.length_b   1.000
_cell.length_c   1.000
_cell.angle_alpha   90.00
_cell.angle_beta   90.00
_cell.angle_gamma   90.00
#
_symmetry.space_group_name_H-M   'P 1'
#
loop_
_entity.id
_entity.type
_entity.pdbx_description
1 polymer ?
#
loop_
_entity_poly.entity_id
_entity_poly.type
_entity_poly.pdbx_seq_one_letter_code
_entity_poly.pdbx_strand_id
1 'polypeptide(L)'
;MQKSYQVLKKAIDKVGVKAVAARMNVSQSLVYKWCQDSDDTAKIAPSGAANPLDRLQMIHEITEDNEIINWMCRQAGGFYAPNPQDHELPSVGGRVLKNVHSMIKEFSEALDAISQSYNEGKRITIKEAERIRKEWEDLKCIGEGFVRACEAGKFDKKS
;
A
#
# COMPACT_ATOMS: atom_id res chain seq x y z
N MET A 1 9.14 -11.56 2.09
CA MET A 1 8.87 -10.19 1.61
C MET A 1 10.03 -9.78 0.70
N GLN A 2 9.78 -9.07 -0.39
CA GLN A 2 10.85 -8.62 -1.30
C GLN A 2 11.70 -7.53 -0.60
N LYS A 3 13.03 -7.62 -0.68
CA LYS A 3 13.93 -6.61 -0.08
C LYS A 3 13.95 -5.32 -0.94
N SER A 4 14.14 -4.17 -0.30
CA SER A 4 14.10 -2.84 -0.95
C SER A 4 15.04 -2.70 -2.16
N TYR A 5 16.29 -3.18 -2.06
CA TYR A 5 17.25 -3.11 -3.18
C TYR A 5 16.79 -3.93 -4.39
N GLN A 6 16.04 -5.02 -4.18
CA GLN A 6 15.51 -5.86 -5.26
C GLN A 6 14.40 -5.13 -6.01
N VAL A 7 13.57 -4.37 -5.28
CA VAL A 7 12.53 -3.51 -5.87
C VAL A 7 13.19 -2.43 -6.74
N LEU A 8 14.20 -1.73 -6.21
CA LEU A 8 14.93 -0.71 -6.95
C LEU A 8 15.65 -1.27 -8.17
N LYS A 9 16.39 -2.37 -8.00
CA LYS A 9 17.11 -3.03 -9.10
C LYS A 9 16.17 -3.35 -10.25
N LYS A 10 15.03 -4.00 -9.97
CA LYS A 10 14.01 -4.34 -10.97
C LYS A 10 13.45 -3.11 -11.69
N ALA A 11 13.28 -1.99 -11.00
CA ALA A 11 12.79 -0.75 -11.60
C ALA A 11 13.87 -0.07 -12.47
N ILE A 12 15.09 0.02 -11.97
CA ILE A 12 16.22 0.66 -12.64
C ILE A 12 16.64 -0.13 -13.89
N ASP A 13 16.63 -1.47 -13.84
CA ASP A 13 17.00 -2.32 -14.97
C ASP A 13 16.12 -2.09 -16.21
N LYS A 14 14.86 -1.63 -16.05
CA LYS A 14 13.97 -1.31 -17.17
C LYS A 14 14.41 -0.09 -17.98
N VAL A 15 15.10 0.85 -17.34
CA VAL A 15 15.51 2.15 -17.94
C VAL A 15 17.02 2.21 -18.15
N GLY A 16 17.78 1.48 -17.33
CA GLY A 16 19.23 1.43 -17.32
C GLY A 16 19.85 2.42 -16.32
N VAL A 17 20.88 1.96 -15.62
CA VAL A 17 21.60 2.72 -14.57
C VAL A 17 22.10 4.08 -15.06
N LYS A 18 22.66 4.14 -16.28
CA LYS A 18 23.18 5.39 -16.87
C LYS A 18 22.10 6.46 -17.00
N ALA A 19 20.90 6.09 -17.46
CA ALA A 19 19.81 7.03 -17.66
C ALA A 19 19.23 7.53 -16.33
N VAL A 20 19.10 6.63 -15.34
CA VAL A 20 18.65 6.97 -13.99
C VAL A 20 19.65 7.92 -13.32
N ALA A 21 20.93 7.58 -13.34
CA ALA A 21 22.00 8.39 -12.75
C ALA A 21 22.02 9.82 -13.33
N ALA A 22 21.93 9.95 -14.65
CA ALA A 22 21.90 11.25 -15.32
C ALA A 22 20.67 12.09 -14.93
N ARG A 23 19.47 11.50 -14.90
CA ARG A 23 18.23 12.23 -14.56
C ARG A 23 18.13 12.60 -13.09
N MET A 24 18.65 11.76 -12.20
CA MET A 24 18.67 12.01 -10.76
C MET A 24 19.87 12.87 -10.31
N ASN A 25 20.75 13.25 -11.24
CA ASN A 25 21.98 14.00 -10.97
C ASN A 25 22.87 13.35 -9.89
N VAL A 26 23.11 12.05 -10.03
CA VAL A 26 23.97 11.24 -9.15
C VAL A 26 24.94 10.39 -9.95
N SER A 27 25.96 9.82 -9.30
CA SER A 27 26.89 8.92 -9.98
C SER A 27 26.26 7.55 -10.28
N GLN A 28 26.66 6.91 -11.37
CA GLN A 28 26.23 5.54 -11.70
C GLN A 28 26.63 4.56 -10.59
N SER A 29 27.80 4.73 -9.99
CA SER A 29 28.27 3.92 -8.85
C SER A 29 27.32 3.99 -7.66
N LEU A 30 26.72 5.15 -7.39
CA LEU A 30 25.73 5.30 -6.32
C LEU A 30 24.43 4.55 -6.64
N VAL A 31 23.96 4.63 -7.89
CA VAL A 31 22.77 3.89 -8.34
C VAL A 31 22.99 2.37 -8.29
N TYR A 32 24.18 1.89 -8.69
CA TYR A 32 24.55 0.48 -8.51
C TYR A 32 24.54 0.07 -7.03
N LYS A 33 25.08 0.93 -6.15
CA LYS A 33 25.09 0.67 -4.70
C LYS A 33 23.68 0.56 -4.12
N TRP A 34 22.72 1.37 -4.59
CA TRP A 34 21.31 1.26 -4.17
C TRP A 34 20.64 -0.06 -4.59
N CYS A 35 21.19 -0.76 -5.59
CA CYS A 35 20.64 -2.01 -6.14
C CYS A 35 21.30 -3.28 -5.56
N GLN A 36 22.21 -3.14 -4.60
CA GLN A 36 22.95 -4.25 -3.98
C GLN A 36 22.37 -4.58 -2.60
N ASP A 37 22.49 -5.84 -2.19
CA ASP A 37 22.18 -6.23 -0.82
C ASP A 37 23.20 -5.57 0.10
N SER A 38 22.75 -4.68 0.96
CA SER A 38 23.55 -4.17 2.06
C SER A 38 23.41 -5.13 3.22
N ASP A 39 24.25 -6.18 3.25
CA ASP A 39 24.32 -7.09 4.39
C ASP A 39 24.67 -6.30 5.68
N ASP A 40 23.64 -6.08 6.50
CA ASP A 40 23.60 -6.02 7.96
C ASP A 40 24.70 -5.30 8.78
N THR A 41 25.51 -4.40 8.21
CA THR A 41 26.63 -3.77 8.97
C THR A 41 26.79 -2.27 8.83
N ALA A 42 25.91 -1.58 8.12
CA ALA A 42 25.98 -0.11 8.03
C ALA A 42 24.80 0.55 8.74
N LYS A 43 24.78 0.47 10.09
CA LYS A 43 23.90 1.32 10.93
C LYS A 43 24.12 2.82 10.67
N ILE A 44 25.17 3.21 9.94
CA ILE A 44 25.32 4.56 9.38
C ILE A 44 26.04 4.45 8.03
N ALA A 45 25.33 4.12 6.96
CA ALA A 45 25.85 4.39 5.62
C ALA A 45 26.01 5.93 5.47
N PRO A 46 27.13 6.45 4.93
CA PRO A 46 27.33 7.89 4.78
C PRO A 46 26.16 8.54 4.04
N SER A 47 25.83 9.77 4.44
CA SER A 47 24.67 10.51 3.93
C SER A 47 24.66 10.52 2.39
N GLY A 48 23.72 9.79 1.79
CA GLY A 48 23.55 9.60 0.35
C GLY A 48 23.68 8.16 -0.14
N ALA A 49 24.44 7.31 0.56
CA ALA A 49 24.73 5.93 0.12
C ALA A 49 23.64 4.91 0.45
N ALA A 50 22.78 5.22 1.41
CA ALA A 50 21.62 4.38 1.72
C ALA A 50 20.61 4.42 0.56
N ASN A 51 20.01 3.27 0.30
CA ASN A 51 18.97 3.13 -0.71
C ASN A 51 17.79 4.08 -0.41
N PRO A 52 17.27 4.81 -1.41
CA PRO A 52 16.15 5.75 -1.24
C PRO A 52 14.89 5.17 -0.58
N LEU A 53 14.55 3.91 -0.86
CA LEU A 53 13.40 3.24 -0.22
C LEU A 53 13.65 3.00 1.27
N ASP A 54 14.86 2.59 1.65
CA ASP A 54 15.24 2.40 3.05
C ASP A 54 15.22 3.73 3.81
N ARG A 55 15.56 4.85 3.15
CA ARG A 55 15.46 6.19 3.73
C ARG A 55 14.01 6.59 3.98
N LEU A 56 13.11 6.35 3.02
CA LEU A 56 11.68 6.64 3.19
C LEU A 56 11.09 5.79 4.33
N GLN A 57 11.46 4.51 4.40
CA GLN A 57 11.07 3.64 5.51
C GLN A 57 11.59 4.17 6.85
N MET A 58 12.87 4.55 6.94
CA MET A 58 13.45 5.10 8.17
C MET A 58 12.76 6.40 8.61
N ILE A 59 12.40 7.28 7.67
CA ILE A 59 11.63 8.50 8.00
C ILE A 59 10.28 8.11 8.57
N HIS A 60 9.56 7.19 7.94
CA HIS A 60 8.26 6.69 8.41
C HIS A 60 8.37 6.06 9.80
N GLU A 61 9.39 5.25 10.07
CA GLU A 61 9.63 4.62 11.37
C GLU A 61 9.93 5.64 12.48
N ILE A 62 10.62 6.74 12.16
CA ILE A 62 10.95 7.80 13.12
C ILE A 62 9.75 8.71 13.39
N THR A 63 8.97 9.03 12.36
CA THR A 63 7.86 9.98 12.49
C THR A 63 6.53 9.33 12.85
N GLU A 64 6.40 8.02 12.62
CA GLU A 64 5.15 7.25 12.70
C GLU A 64 4.00 7.86 11.86
N ASP A 65 4.34 8.71 10.88
CA ASP A 65 3.40 9.46 10.07
C ASP A 65 3.22 8.82 8.69
N ASN A 66 2.04 8.25 8.45
CA ASN A 66 1.67 7.61 7.18
C ASN A 66 1.58 8.59 6.00
N GLU A 67 1.60 9.89 6.23
CA GLU A 67 1.44 10.90 5.18
C GLU A 67 2.55 10.81 4.12
N ILE A 68 3.78 10.40 4.51
CA ILE A 68 4.87 10.19 3.55
C ILE A 68 4.55 9.09 2.53
N ILE A 69 3.92 8.00 2.99
CA ILE A 69 3.50 6.87 2.14
C ILE A 69 2.31 7.30 1.28
N ASN A 70 1.31 7.96 1.88
CA ASN A 70 0.14 8.46 1.18
C ASN A 70 0.51 9.44 0.07
N TRP A 71 1.46 10.34 0.33
CA TRP A 71 1.96 11.28 -0.66
C TRP A 71 2.61 10.56 -1.84
N MET A 72 3.49 9.57 -1.59
CA MET A 72 4.13 8.78 -2.65
C MET A 72 3.10 8.02 -3.49
N CYS A 73 2.08 7.42 -2.87
CA CYS A 73 1.00 6.75 -3.60
C CYS A 73 0.22 7.73 -4.49
N ARG A 74 -0.08 8.94 -4.00
CA ARG A 74 -0.77 9.98 -4.78
C ARG A 74 0.05 10.44 -5.99
N GLN A 75 1.38 10.49 -5.91
CA GLN A 75 2.23 10.78 -7.07
C GLN A 75 2.08 9.75 -8.20
N ALA A 76 1.69 8.52 -7.87
CA ALA A 76 1.39 7.46 -8.82
C ALA A 76 -0.10 7.36 -9.20
N GLY A 77 -0.94 8.32 -8.78
CA GLY A 77 -2.39 8.28 -8.98
C GLY A 77 -3.10 7.23 -8.10
N GLY A 78 -2.41 6.72 -7.08
CA GLY A 78 -2.92 5.72 -6.14
C GLY A 78 -3.15 6.28 -4.74
N PHE A 79 -3.38 5.37 -3.81
CA PHE A 79 -3.54 5.62 -2.38
C PHE A 79 -2.95 4.41 -1.62
N TYR A 80 -2.62 4.59 -0.35
CA TYR A 80 -2.18 3.48 0.51
C TYR A 80 -3.38 2.94 1.28
N ALA A 81 -3.73 1.67 1.06
CA ALA A 81 -4.64 0.94 1.93
C ALA A 81 -3.78 0.15 2.92
N PRO A 82 -3.82 0.47 4.23
CA PRO A 82 -3.13 -0.32 5.22
C PRO A 82 -3.74 -1.73 5.26
N ASN A 83 -2.88 -2.72 5.45
CA ASN A 83 -3.36 -4.06 5.74
C ASN A 83 -4.13 -4.05 7.08
N PRO A 84 -5.24 -4.82 7.19
CA PRO A 84 -5.90 -5.01 8.47
C PRO A 84 -4.92 -5.64 9.46
N GLN A 85 -4.96 -5.20 10.71
CA GLN A 85 -4.06 -5.74 11.73
C GLN A 85 -4.40 -7.21 12.03
N ASP A 86 -3.43 -8.00 12.46
CA ASP A 86 -3.64 -9.45 12.72
C ASP A 86 -4.75 -9.73 13.74
N HIS A 87 -5.04 -8.79 14.64
CA HIS A 87 -6.13 -8.87 15.61
C HIS A 87 -7.51 -8.54 15.03
N GLU A 88 -7.56 -7.84 13.89
CA GLU A 88 -8.78 -7.51 13.14
C GLU A 88 -9.13 -8.61 12.14
N LEU A 89 -8.16 -9.46 11.77
CA LEU A 89 -8.41 -10.64 10.95
C LEU A 89 -9.30 -11.61 11.73
N PRO A 90 -10.53 -11.88 11.28
CA PRO A 90 -11.43 -12.77 11.99
C PRO A 90 -10.80 -14.16 12.13
N SER A 91 -10.65 -14.63 13.36
CA SER A 91 -10.31 -16.02 13.61
C SER A 91 -11.43 -16.90 13.05
N VAL A 92 -11.04 -17.90 12.26
CA VAL A 92 -11.91 -18.91 11.62
C VAL A 92 -12.61 -18.40 10.35
N GLY A 93 -12.34 -19.07 9.22
CA GLY A 93 -12.79 -18.70 7.87
C GLY A 93 -14.29 -18.47 7.67
N GLY A 94 -15.15 -18.94 8.58
CA GLY A 94 -16.59 -18.64 8.56
C GLY A 94 -16.95 -17.21 8.99
N ARG A 95 -16.13 -16.56 9.83
CA ARG A 95 -16.34 -15.15 10.22
C ARG A 95 -15.83 -14.18 9.17
N VAL A 96 -14.73 -14.51 8.48
CA VAL A 96 -14.20 -13.71 7.38
C VAL A 96 -15.20 -13.60 6.24
N LEU A 97 -15.75 -14.73 5.78
CA LEU A 97 -16.72 -14.74 4.68
C LEU A 97 -18.02 -14.00 5.04
N LYS A 98 -18.50 -14.13 6.29
CA LYS A 98 -19.65 -13.35 6.78
C LYS A 98 -19.35 -11.84 6.82
N ASN A 99 -18.16 -11.45 7.25
CA ASN A 99 -17.75 -10.04 7.27
C ASN A 99 -17.64 -9.47 5.85
N VAL A 100 -17.12 -10.24 4.89
CA VAL A 100 -17.07 -9.83 3.47
C VAL A 100 -18.49 -9.61 2.91
N HIS A 101 -19.42 -10.53 3.14
CA HIS A 101 -20.80 -10.38 2.68
C HIS A 101 -21.51 -9.18 3.34
N SER A 102 -21.31 -8.95 4.65
CA SER A 102 -21.86 -7.78 5.35
C SER A 102 -21.31 -6.48 4.75
N MET A 103 -20.01 -6.43 4.47
CA MET A 103 -19.39 -5.22 3.93
C MET A 103 -19.81 -4.93 2.48
N ILE A 104 -19.93 -5.95 1.61
CA ILE A 104 -20.48 -5.79 0.25
C ILE A 104 -21.91 -5.25 0.32
N LYS A 105 -22.69 -5.72 1.30
CA LYS A 105 -24.05 -5.24 1.53
C LYS A 105 -24.06 -3.79 1.99
N GLU A 106 -23.26 -3.42 2.99
CA GLU A 106 -23.13 -2.04 3.48
C GLU A 106 -22.66 -1.09 2.36
N PHE A 107 -21.74 -1.52 1.52
CA PHE A 107 -21.31 -0.76 0.34
C PHE A 107 -22.42 -0.62 -0.70
N SER A 108 -23.19 -1.68 -0.96
CA SER A 108 -24.34 -1.62 -1.87
C SER A 108 -25.42 -0.67 -1.34
N GLU A 109 -25.71 -0.72 -0.04
CA GLU A 109 -26.65 0.21 0.62
C GLU A 109 -26.16 1.66 0.55
N ALA A 110 -24.86 1.90 0.72
CA ALA A 110 -24.29 3.23 0.57
C ALA A 110 -24.36 3.72 -0.88
N LEU A 111 -24.02 2.88 -1.87
CA LEU A 111 -24.16 3.18 -3.29
C LEU A 111 -25.62 3.47 -3.67
N ASP A 112 -26.57 2.71 -3.15
CA ASP A 112 -28.00 2.94 -3.37
C ASP A 112 -28.43 4.29 -2.79
N ALA A 113 -27.98 4.64 -1.58
CA ALA A 113 -28.24 5.94 -0.97
C ALA A 113 -27.64 7.11 -1.77
N ILE A 114 -26.43 6.92 -2.33
CA ILE A 114 -25.78 7.91 -3.19
C ILE A 114 -26.52 8.06 -4.53
N SER A 115 -26.94 6.93 -5.11
CA SER A 115 -27.68 6.89 -6.37
C SER A 115 -29.04 7.58 -6.23
N GLN A 116 -29.74 7.34 -5.11
CA GLN A 116 -30.97 8.04 -4.76
C GLN A 116 -30.75 9.56 -4.57
N SER A 117 -29.72 9.96 -3.81
CA SER A 117 -29.34 11.38 -3.63
C SER A 117 -29.01 12.07 -4.97
N TYR A 118 -28.32 11.36 -5.87
CA TYR A 118 -28.02 11.86 -7.21
C TYR A 118 -29.28 12.07 -8.06
N ASN A 119 -30.23 11.15 -7.99
CA ASN A 119 -31.50 11.22 -8.72
C ASN A 119 -32.45 12.30 -8.19
N GLU A 120 -32.37 12.65 -6.91
CA GLU A 120 -33.26 13.64 -6.26
C GLU A 120 -32.71 15.08 -6.28
N GLY A 121 -31.40 15.30 -6.48
CA GLY A 121 -30.80 16.65 -6.37
C GLY A 121 -29.61 16.99 -7.28
N LYS A 122 -29.17 16.06 -8.15
CA LYS A 122 -28.14 16.26 -9.20
C LYS A 122 -26.72 16.68 -8.76
N ARG A 123 -26.30 16.59 -7.49
CA ARG A 123 -24.88 16.86 -7.12
C ARG A 123 -24.43 16.02 -5.93
N ILE A 124 -23.31 15.30 -6.11
CA ILE A 124 -22.55 14.70 -5.01
C ILE A 124 -21.77 15.83 -4.33
N THR A 125 -21.98 16.04 -3.05
CA THR A 125 -21.24 16.99 -2.22
C THR A 125 -19.84 16.48 -1.93
N ILE A 126 -18.91 17.39 -1.56
CA ILE A 126 -17.55 17.01 -1.16
C ILE A 126 -17.58 16.01 0.01
N LYS A 127 -18.48 16.19 0.98
CA LYS A 127 -18.64 15.29 2.13
C LYS A 127 -19.12 13.89 1.72
N GLU A 128 -20.03 13.79 0.75
CA GLU A 128 -20.46 12.50 0.22
C GLU A 128 -19.32 11.82 -0.55
N ALA A 129 -18.55 12.57 -1.35
CA ALA A 129 -17.38 12.05 -2.03
C ALA A 129 -16.30 11.54 -1.05
N GLU A 130 -16.07 12.24 0.06
CA GLU A 130 -15.20 11.79 1.16
C GLU A 130 -15.73 10.50 1.82
N ARG A 131 -17.05 10.40 2.04
CA ARG A 131 -17.67 9.18 2.60
C ARG A 131 -17.49 7.98 1.66
N ILE A 132 -17.78 8.18 0.37
CA ILE A 132 -17.57 7.17 -0.68
C ILE A 132 -16.11 6.73 -0.70
N ARG A 133 -15.18 7.68 -0.63
CA ARG A 133 -13.76 7.37 -0.59
C ARG A 133 -13.42 6.49 0.59
N LYS A 134 -13.89 6.85 1.79
CA LYS A 134 -13.65 6.08 3.01
C LYS A 134 -14.18 4.66 2.90
N GLU A 135 -15.45 4.49 2.54
CA GLU A 135 -16.07 3.15 2.40
C GLU A 135 -15.33 2.30 1.35
N TRP A 136 -14.88 2.92 0.26
CA TRP A 136 -14.07 2.26 -0.75
C TRP A 136 -12.67 1.86 -0.26
N GLU A 137 -12.04 2.65 0.63
CA GLU A 137 -10.79 2.25 1.30
C GLU A 137 -11.00 1.03 2.17
N ASP A 138 -12.00 1.09 3.05
CA ASP A 138 -12.31 0.03 4.00
C ASP A 138 -12.54 -1.30 3.25
N LEU A 139 -13.28 -1.27 2.13
CA LEU A 139 -13.56 -2.45 1.32
C LEU A 139 -12.29 -3.11 0.76
N LYS A 140 -11.31 -2.32 0.32
CA LYS A 140 -10.04 -2.89 -0.18
C LYS A 140 -9.20 -3.45 0.94
N CYS A 141 -9.16 -2.80 2.11
CA CYS A 141 -8.47 -3.33 3.28
C CYS A 141 -9.02 -4.71 3.67
N ILE A 142 -10.35 -4.87 3.69
CA ILE A 142 -10.98 -6.16 3.98
C ILE A 142 -10.72 -7.18 2.87
N GLY A 143 -10.79 -6.78 1.61
CA GLY A 143 -10.44 -7.63 0.47
C GLY A 143 -9.00 -8.16 0.54
N GLU A 144 -8.04 -7.29 0.85
CA GLU A 144 -6.63 -7.65 1.04
C GLU A 144 -6.46 -8.59 2.24
N GLY A 145 -7.14 -8.32 3.36
CA GLY A 145 -7.17 -9.22 4.52
C GLY A 145 -7.66 -10.62 4.17
N PHE A 146 -8.67 -10.74 3.31
CA PHE A 146 -9.16 -12.02 2.81
C PHE A 146 -8.10 -12.74 1.96
N VAL A 147 -7.49 -12.05 0.99
CA VAL A 147 -6.42 -12.63 0.15
C VAL A 147 -5.26 -13.13 1.00
N ARG A 148 -4.77 -12.33 1.94
CA ARG A 148 -3.68 -12.73 2.86
C ARG A 148 -4.08 -13.93 3.73
N ALA A 149 -5.33 -14.02 4.16
CA ALA A 149 -5.81 -15.19 4.90
C ALA A 149 -5.84 -16.46 4.03
N CYS A 150 -6.15 -16.34 2.73
CA CYS A 150 -6.00 -17.42 1.76
C CYS A 150 -4.54 -17.82 1.57
N GLU A 151 -3.64 -16.86 1.34
CA GLU A 151 -2.19 -17.11 1.17
C GLU A 151 -1.56 -17.73 2.43
N ALA A 152 -2.04 -17.37 3.62
CA ALA A 152 -1.61 -17.94 4.89
C ALA A 152 -2.18 -19.33 5.18
N GLY A 153 -2.95 -19.94 4.26
CA GLY A 153 -3.53 -21.27 4.43
C GLY A 153 -4.61 -21.35 5.52
N LYS A 154 -5.16 -20.22 6.00
CA LYS A 154 -6.15 -20.19 7.10
C LYS A 154 -7.50 -20.85 6.73
N PHE A 155 -7.73 -21.10 5.44
CA PHE A 155 -8.90 -21.79 4.90
C PHE A 155 -8.60 -23.25 4.50
N ASP A 156 -7.34 -23.66 4.51
CA ASP A 156 -6.92 -25.03 4.21
C ASP A 156 -6.96 -25.88 5.49
N LYS A 157 -8.14 -26.00 6.10
CA LYS A 157 -8.39 -27.11 7.01
C LYS A 157 -8.90 -28.27 6.18
N LYS A 158 -7.97 -29.16 5.78
CA LYS A 158 -8.32 -30.56 5.48
C LYS A 158 -9.04 -31.11 6.71
N SER A 159 -10.36 -31.25 6.59
CA SER A 159 -11.15 -32.10 7.47
C SER A 159 -11.11 -33.53 7.00
#